data_AF-B5JD30-F1
#
_entry.id   AF-B5JD30-F1
#
_cell.length_a   1.000
_cell.length_b   1.000
_cell.length_c   1.000
_cell.angle_alpha   90.00
_cell.angle_beta   90.00
_cell.angle_gamma   90.00
#
_symmetry.space_group_name_H-M   'P 1'
#
loop_
_entity.id
_entity.type
_entity.pdbx_description
1 polymer ?
#
loop_
_entity_poly.entity_id
_entity_poly.type
_entity_poly.pdbx_seq_one_letter_code
_entity_poly.pdbx_strand_id
1 'polypeptide(L)'
;MKVVAKIVFALGLSLSASFAYGQEAELKRFRVLGYGDGFFEGVFFERMEADEPVAVELGFMPNRKSQSYDVPESEDSVSFFRLEKGPHDSVKRVEVGRVRWPPRVERALLVFFEAEDFVETGQYEILVLDESPEVWKAGCFRFLNLSGAELNCRLGEERFVLSHDESEIYSFDPESAGVMRLQLMVPWEGKNRLIYSTRVIPDKNYAKLLVIKPPIEEGSLQVRVENLW
;
A
#
# COMPACT_ATOMS: atom_id res chain seq x y z
N MET A 1 30.69 32.87 34.44
CA MET A 1 31.21 31.64 35.07
C MET A 1 30.04 30.76 35.46
N LYS A 2 30.04 29.52 34.95
CA LYS A 2 28.99 28.51 35.11
C LYS A 2 29.09 27.86 36.49
N VAL A 3 27.96 27.67 37.17
CA VAL A 3 27.85 26.72 38.28
C VAL A 3 27.07 25.52 37.75
N VAL A 4 27.79 24.44 37.48
CA VAL A 4 27.23 23.13 37.11
C VAL A 4 27.30 22.27 38.37
N ALA A 5 26.16 21.98 38.98
CA ALA A 5 26.07 20.98 40.03
C ALA A 5 26.00 19.60 39.37
N LYS A 6 27.11 18.85 39.40
CA LYS A 6 27.14 17.41 39.10
C LYS A 6 26.94 16.67 40.41
N ILE A 7 25.80 16.00 40.54
CA ILE A 7 25.59 15.00 41.59
C ILE A 7 25.94 13.64 40.98
N VAL A 8 27.01 13.03 41.50
CA VAL A 8 27.44 11.67 41.17
C VAL A 8 27.02 10.78 42.33
N PHE A 9 26.09 9.85 42.08
CA PHE A 9 25.85 8.71 42.97
C PHE A 9 26.42 7.47 42.31
N ALA A 10 27.52 6.98 42.85
CA ALA A 10 28.08 5.67 42.56
C ALA A 10 27.90 4.81 43.81
N LEU A 11 27.15 3.71 43.71
CA LEU A 11 27.49 2.38 44.23
C LEU A 11 26.24 1.49 44.22
N GLY A 12 26.37 0.33 43.57
CA GLY A 12 25.36 -0.72 43.55
C GLY A 12 25.58 -1.71 42.42
N LEU A 13 26.74 -2.37 42.39
CA LEU A 13 26.99 -3.52 41.52
C LEU A 13 26.05 -4.67 41.93
N SER A 14 24.99 -4.88 41.17
CA SER A 14 24.38 -6.21 41.02
C SER A 14 24.56 -6.65 39.57
N LEU A 15 25.54 -7.54 39.35
CA LEU A 15 25.65 -8.32 38.12
C LEU A 15 24.43 -9.25 38.04
N SER A 16 23.37 -8.76 37.41
CA SER A 16 22.41 -9.62 36.74
C SER A 16 22.76 -9.53 35.27
N ALA A 17 23.52 -10.50 34.77
CA ALA A 17 23.70 -10.70 33.35
C ALA A 17 22.35 -11.13 32.76
N SER A 18 21.47 -10.16 32.53
CA SER A 18 20.37 -10.34 31.60
C SER A 18 21.03 -10.46 30.23
N PHE A 19 21.11 -11.67 29.72
CA PHE A 19 21.27 -11.92 28.30
C PHE A 19 20.10 -11.20 27.63
N ALA A 20 20.32 -9.94 27.20
CA ALA A 20 19.51 -9.33 26.17
C ALA A 20 19.82 -10.14 24.91
N TYR A 21 19.09 -11.25 24.78
CA TYR A 21 18.86 -11.87 23.50
C TYR A 21 18.24 -10.75 22.66
N GLY A 22 19.05 -10.14 21.80
CA GLY A 22 18.53 -9.31 20.73
C GLY A 22 17.70 -10.24 19.86
N GLN A 23 16.43 -10.39 20.18
CA GLN A 23 15.44 -10.73 19.17
C GLN A 23 15.56 -9.59 18.17
N GLU A 24 16.18 -9.86 17.02
CA GLU A 24 15.78 -9.16 15.81
C GLU A 24 14.26 -9.29 15.78
N ALA A 25 13.56 -8.20 16.08
CA ALA A 25 12.12 -8.19 16.00
C ALA A 25 11.79 -8.59 14.56
N GLU A 26 11.02 -9.66 14.38
CA GLU A 26 10.52 -9.98 13.06
C GLU A 26 9.67 -8.79 12.60
N LEU A 27 9.92 -8.30 11.38
CA LEU A 27 9.33 -7.08 10.86
C LEU A 27 8.44 -7.42 9.67
N LYS A 28 7.22 -6.91 9.69
CA LYS A 28 6.36 -6.84 8.51
C LYS A 28 6.64 -5.54 7.77
N ARG A 29 6.52 -5.57 6.46
CA ARG A 29 6.82 -4.41 5.61
C ARG A 29 5.59 -3.97 4.85
N PHE A 30 5.35 -2.67 4.79
CA PHE A 30 4.39 -2.12 3.84
C PHE A 30 4.98 -1.03 2.96
N ARG A 31 4.30 -0.82 1.84
CA ARG A 31 4.44 0.35 0.99
C ARG A 31 3.08 1.02 0.86
N VAL A 32 3.07 2.27 0.40
CA VAL A 32 1.84 3.03 0.23
C VAL A 32 1.65 3.49 -1.21
N LEU A 33 0.39 3.58 -1.64
CA LEU A 33 -0.03 4.18 -2.90
C LEU A 33 -1.26 5.05 -2.62
N GLY A 34 -1.23 6.32 -3.04
CA GLY A 34 -2.39 7.20 -2.98
C GLY A 34 -3.16 7.10 -4.29
N TYR A 35 -4.47 6.90 -4.22
CA TYR A 35 -5.33 6.78 -5.38
C TYR A 35 -6.39 7.88 -5.43
N GLY A 36 -6.53 8.51 -6.59
CA GLY A 36 -7.41 9.65 -6.83
C GLY A 36 -6.65 10.96 -6.98
N ASP A 37 -7.38 12.07 -7.06
CA ASP A 37 -6.82 13.42 -7.17
C ASP A 37 -6.64 14.09 -5.80
N GLY A 38 -6.83 13.32 -4.73
CA GLY A 38 -6.72 13.74 -3.34
C GLY A 38 -5.31 14.13 -2.90
N PHE A 39 -5.23 14.83 -1.77
CA PHE A 39 -3.96 15.26 -1.17
C PHE A 39 -3.55 14.31 -0.04
N PHE A 40 -2.50 13.53 -0.26
CA PHE A 40 -2.04 12.47 0.65
C PHE A 40 -0.83 12.86 1.53
N GLU A 41 -0.44 14.14 1.56
CA GLU A 41 0.68 14.59 2.40
C GLU A 41 0.28 14.74 3.88
N GLY A 42 1.28 14.74 4.77
CA GLY A 42 1.07 14.94 6.21
C GLY A 42 0.37 13.77 6.92
N VAL A 43 0.37 12.58 6.32
CA VAL A 43 -0.12 11.36 6.96
C VAL A 43 1.06 10.63 7.61
N PHE A 44 0.90 10.26 8.87
CA PHE A 44 1.92 9.63 9.69
C PHE A 44 1.44 8.28 10.22
N PHE A 45 2.38 7.40 10.56
CA PHE A 45 2.12 6.25 11.42
C PHE A 45 3.13 6.25 12.57
N GLU A 46 2.86 5.48 13.62
CA GLU A 46 3.75 5.33 14.76
C GLU A 46 4.65 4.11 14.58
N ARG A 47 5.96 4.29 14.78
CA ARG A 47 6.97 3.23 14.79
C ARG A 47 7.74 3.32 16.10
N MET A 48 8.04 2.17 16.70
CA MET A 48 8.93 2.10 17.87
C MET A 48 10.39 2.19 17.42
N GLU A 49 11.13 3.16 17.95
CA GLU A 49 12.58 3.30 17.80
C GLU A 49 13.22 3.41 19.18
N ALA A 50 14.12 2.49 19.53
CA ALA A 50 14.78 2.46 20.84
C ALA A 50 13.79 2.60 22.02
N ASP A 51 12.67 1.87 21.95
CA ASP A 51 11.55 1.88 22.91
C ASP A 51 10.76 3.19 23.01
N GLU A 52 10.96 4.14 22.08
CA GLU A 52 10.20 5.37 21.98
C GLU A 52 9.29 5.38 20.73
N PRO A 53 8.02 5.80 20.84
CA PRO A 53 7.13 5.96 19.70
C PRO A 53 7.52 7.19 18.86
N VAL A 54 7.95 6.95 17.63
CA VAL A 54 8.31 7.97 16.65
C VAL A 54 7.22 8.06 15.57
N ALA A 55 6.77 9.28 15.30
CA ALA A 55 5.87 9.55 14.19
C ALA A 55 6.67 9.58 12.87
N VAL A 56 6.33 8.70 11.94
CA VAL A 56 6.98 8.58 10.63
C VAL A 56 6.01 9.03 9.56
N GLU A 57 6.39 10.04 8.78
CA GLU A 57 5.58 10.54 7.67
C GLU A 57 5.60 9.56 6.50
N LEU A 58 4.44 9.35 5.88
CA LEU A 58 4.27 8.55 4.68
C LEU A 58 4.56 9.38 3.43
N GLY A 59 5.59 8.99 2.68
CA GLY A 59 5.88 9.47 1.33
C GLY A 59 5.04 8.77 0.26
N PHE A 60 3.95 9.40 -0.15
CA PHE A 60 3.15 9.00 -1.31
C PHE A 60 3.80 9.48 -2.60
N MET A 61 4.37 8.56 -3.38
CA MET A 61 5.05 8.90 -4.64
C MET A 61 4.32 8.31 -5.85
N PRO A 62 3.48 9.08 -6.56
CA PRO A 62 2.68 8.55 -7.68
C PRO A 62 3.54 8.11 -8.87
N ASN A 63 4.71 8.73 -9.07
CA ASN A 63 5.56 8.52 -10.24
C ASN A 63 6.85 7.72 -9.96
N ARG A 64 7.00 7.15 -8.76
CA ARG A 64 8.22 6.44 -8.34
C ARG A 64 7.88 5.29 -7.41
N LYS A 65 8.87 4.43 -7.14
CA LYS A 65 8.74 3.42 -6.08
C LYS A 65 8.46 4.08 -4.75
N SER A 66 7.31 3.76 -4.19
CA SER A 66 6.96 4.15 -2.83
C SER A 66 7.98 3.59 -1.85
N GLN A 67 8.27 4.41 -0.84
CA GLN A 67 9.13 4.02 0.27
C GLN A 67 8.52 2.82 0.98
N SER A 68 9.41 1.97 1.52
CA SER A 68 9.03 0.86 2.38
C SER A 68 9.11 1.28 3.84
N TYR A 69 8.14 0.83 4.62
CA TYR A 69 8.01 1.05 6.05
C TYR A 69 7.93 -0.29 6.74
N ASP A 70 8.53 -0.38 7.92
CA ASP A 70 8.56 -1.60 8.71
C ASP A 70 7.71 -1.41 9.97
N VAL A 71 6.98 -2.48 10.33
CA VAL A 71 6.11 -2.58 11.50
C VAL A 71 6.49 -3.86 12.24
N PRO A 72 6.57 -3.84 13.58
CA PRO A 72 6.82 -5.06 14.35
C PRO A 72 5.78 -6.15 14.05
N GLU A 73 6.20 -7.41 13.95
CA GLU A 73 5.28 -8.53 13.70
C GLU A 73 4.21 -8.71 14.78
N SER A 74 4.50 -8.26 16.00
CA SER A 74 3.57 -8.26 17.12
C SER A 74 2.37 -7.33 16.92
N GLU A 75 2.46 -6.33 16.04
CA GLU A 75 1.35 -5.44 15.74
C GLU A 75 0.32 -6.14 14.84
N ASP A 76 -0.94 -6.10 15.28
CA ASP A 76 -2.09 -6.64 14.56
C ASP A 76 -2.80 -5.57 13.71
N SER A 77 -2.43 -4.30 13.89
CA SER A 77 -3.03 -3.17 13.22
C SER A 77 -2.07 -2.01 13.12
N VAL A 78 -2.29 -1.16 12.12
CA VAL A 78 -1.53 0.07 11.89
C VAL A 78 -2.53 1.21 11.79
N SER A 79 -2.41 2.18 12.71
CA SER A 79 -3.17 3.43 12.68
C SER A 79 -2.38 4.51 11.96
N PHE A 80 -3.08 5.29 11.14
CA PHE A 80 -2.56 6.42 10.41
C PHE A 80 -3.19 7.70 10.96
N PHE A 81 -2.42 8.77 11.09
CA PHE A 81 -2.89 10.02 11.68
C PHE A 81 -2.32 11.25 10.99
N ARG A 82 -3.02 12.38 11.12
CA ARG A 82 -2.52 13.72 10.82
C ARG A 82 -2.16 14.45 12.10
N LEU A 83 -1.21 15.38 11.99
CA LEU A 83 -0.85 16.29 13.07
C LEU A 83 -1.59 17.62 12.87
N GLU A 84 -2.50 17.94 13.78
CA GLU A 84 -3.25 19.18 13.79
C GLU A 84 -2.75 20.13 14.89
N LYS A 85 -2.83 21.43 14.63
CA LYS A 85 -2.52 22.44 15.63
C LYS A 85 -3.68 22.54 16.63
N GLY A 86 -3.42 22.12 17.86
CA GLY A 86 -4.33 22.25 18.98
C GLY A 86 -4.29 23.63 19.65
N PRO A 87 -5.14 23.84 20.67
CA PRO A 87 -5.09 25.04 21.51
C PRO A 87 -3.71 25.21 22.15
N HIS A 88 -3.24 26.45 22.27
CA HIS A 88 -1.97 26.79 22.94
C HIS A 88 -0.71 26.14 22.33
N ASP A 89 -0.62 26.06 21.00
CA ASP A 89 0.51 25.45 20.27
C ASP A 89 0.75 23.96 20.61
N SER A 90 -0.26 23.28 21.17
CA SER A 90 -0.22 21.81 21.29
C SER A 90 -0.36 21.15 19.91
N VAL A 91 0.18 19.94 19.75
CA VAL A 91 -0.02 19.12 18.55
C VAL A 91 -1.01 18.02 18.89
N LYS A 92 -2.13 17.96 18.17
CA LYS A 92 -3.15 16.92 18.30
C LYS A 92 -2.96 15.90 17.19
N ARG A 93 -2.98 14.61 17.53
CA ARG A 93 -3.04 13.51 16.57
C ARG A 93 -4.50 13.21 16.25
N VAL A 94 -4.86 13.23 14.98
CA VAL A 94 -6.19 12.85 14.49
C VAL A 94 -6.03 11.63 13.61
N GLU A 95 -6.60 10.49 14.04
CA GLU A 95 -6.60 9.26 13.24
C GLU A 95 -7.36 9.52 11.93
N VAL A 96 -6.75 9.16 10.80
CA VAL A 96 -7.30 9.31 9.44
C VAL A 96 -7.48 7.97 8.74
N GLY A 97 -7.18 6.87 9.42
CA GLY A 97 -7.37 5.54 8.88
C GLY A 97 -6.71 4.50 9.77
N ARG A 98 -7.21 3.27 9.68
CA ARG A 98 -6.65 2.12 10.40
C ARG A 98 -6.78 0.86 9.57
N VAL A 99 -5.70 0.11 9.49
CA VAL A 99 -5.67 -1.19 8.84
C VAL A 99 -5.47 -2.27 9.88
N ARG A 100 -6.26 -3.34 9.81
CA ARG A 100 -5.91 -4.60 10.48
C ARG A 100 -4.96 -5.37 9.59
N TRP A 101 -3.82 -5.75 10.14
CA TRP A 101 -2.83 -6.49 9.40
C TRP A 101 -3.32 -7.92 9.15
N PRO A 102 -3.45 -8.36 7.88
CA PRO A 102 -3.95 -9.70 7.62
C PRO A 102 -2.97 -10.76 8.14
N PRO A 103 -3.47 -11.90 8.64
CA PRO A 103 -2.62 -12.95 9.16
C PRO A 103 -1.72 -13.50 8.05
N ARG A 104 -0.44 -13.73 8.37
CA ARG A 104 0.59 -14.30 7.47
C ARG A 104 1.05 -13.40 6.31
N VAL A 105 0.61 -12.15 6.26
CA VAL A 105 1.14 -11.19 5.27
C VAL A 105 2.46 -10.64 5.80
N GLU A 106 3.57 -10.93 5.12
CA GLU A 106 4.89 -10.40 5.46
C GLU A 106 5.12 -9.03 4.81
N ARG A 107 4.61 -8.87 3.57
CA ARG A 107 4.74 -7.64 2.80
C ARG A 107 3.41 -7.21 2.22
N ALA A 108 3.06 -5.93 2.35
CA ALA A 108 1.81 -5.40 1.81
C ALA A 108 1.99 -4.09 1.02
N LEU A 109 1.10 -3.86 0.05
CA LEU A 109 0.86 -2.55 -0.54
C LEU A 109 -0.46 -2.03 0.02
N LEU A 110 -0.40 -0.90 0.71
CA LEU A 110 -1.55 -0.19 1.22
C LEU A 110 -1.99 0.85 0.20
N VAL A 111 -3.18 0.69 -0.36
CA VAL A 111 -3.76 1.65 -1.31
C VAL A 111 -4.75 2.54 -0.56
N PHE A 112 -4.46 3.83 -0.52
CA PHE A 112 -5.26 4.84 0.17
C PHE A 112 -6.22 5.50 -0.80
N PHE A 113 -7.48 5.63 -0.39
CA PHE A 113 -8.56 6.31 -1.07
C PHE A 113 -9.16 7.33 -0.13
N GLU A 114 -9.57 8.49 -0.63
CA GLU A 114 -10.46 9.37 0.14
C GLU A 114 -11.80 8.64 0.34
N ALA A 115 -12.27 8.54 1.60
CA ALA A 115 -13.60 7.99 1.87
C ALA A 115 -14.69 8.87 1.22
N GLU A 116 -15.89 8.32 1.02
CA GLU A 116 -17.01 9.05 0.42
C GLU A 116 -17.32 10.37 1.16
N ASP A 117 -17.12 10.39 2.48
CA ASP A 117 -17.34 11.55 3.36
C ASP A 117 -16.04 12.30 3.75
N PHE A 118 -14.94 12.12 2.98
CA PHE A 118 -13.62 12.66 3.33
C PHE A 118 -13.60 14.16 3.64
N VAL A 119 -14.41 14.97 2.94
CA VAL A 119 -14.48 16.42 3.18
C VAL A 119 -14.95 16.73 4.62
N GLU A 120 -15.79 15.88 5.18
CA GLU A 120 -16.34 16.04 6.53
C GLU A 120 -15.46 15.36 7.59
N THR A 121 -14.91 14.18 7.26
CA THR A 121 -14.25 13.29 8.24
C THR A 121 -12.73 13.29 8.17
N GLY A 122 -12.17 13.65 7.02
CA GLY A 122 -10.75 13.51 6.71
C GLY A 122 -10.25 12.06 6.71
N GLN A 123 -11.15 11.07 6.62
CA GLN A 123 -10.82 9.64 6.72
C GLN A 123 -10.47 9.04 5.35
N TYR A 124 -9.42 8.22 5.35
CA TYR A 124 -9.06 7.40 4.21
C TYR A 124 -9.64 5.99 4.35
N GLU A 125 -10.15 5.47 3.25
CA GLU A 125 -10.31 4.03 3.06
C GLU A 125 -8.97 3.44 2.62
N ILE A 126 -8.62 2.26 3.15
CA ILE A 126 -7.30 1.66 2.90
C ILE A 126 -7.47 0.19 2.53
N LEU A 127 -7.11 -0.14 1.29
CA LEU A 127 -7.05 -1.52 0.78
C LEU A 127 -5.67 -2.12 1.05
N VAL A 128 -5.65 -3.38 1.49
CA VAL A 128 -4.41 -4.11 1.77
C VAL A 128 -4.18 -5.17 0.69
N LEU A 129 -3.17 -4.98 -0.14
CA LEU A 129 -2.75 -5.99 -1.12
C LEU A 129 -1.57 -6.77 -0.55
N ASP A 130 -1.72 -8.09 -0.43
CA ASP A 130 -0.62 -8.98 -0.08
C ASP A 130 0.43 -9.02 -1.21
N GLU A 131 1.64 -8.54 -0.89
CA GLU A 131 2.81 -8.59 -1.77
C GLU A 131 3.84 -9.62 -1.31
N SER A 132 3.49 -10.53 -0.40
CA SER A 132 4.45 -11.48 0.15
C SER A 132 5.00 -12.39 -0.96
N PRO A 133 6.32 -12.67 -0.98
CA PRO A 133 6.97 -13.37 -2.10
C PRO A 133 6.40 -14.75 -2.42
N GLU A 134 5.75 -15.40 -1.47
CA GLU A 134 5.10 -16.69 -1.61
C GLU A 134 3.73 -16.60 -2.31
N VAL A 135 3.09 -15.43 -2.26
CA VAL A 135 1.79 -15.13 -2.87
C VAL A 135 1.95 -14.44 -4.22
N TRP A 136 2.74 -13.35 -4.28
CA TRP A 136 2.87 -12.52 -5.48
C TRP A 136 4.29 -12.55 -6.07
N LYS A 137 4.52 -13.56 -6.92
CA LYS A 137 5.82 -13.92 -7.50
C LYS A 137 6.11 -13.23 -8.82
N ALA A 138 7.38 -13.27 -9.22
CA ALA A 138 7.78 -12.90 -10.58
C ALA A 138 6.94 -13.65 -11.63
N GLY A 139 6.58 -12.94 -12.70
CA GLY A 139 5.70 -13.45 -13.76
C GLY A 139 4.20 -13.36 -13.44
N CYS A 140 3.82 -13.04 -12.20
CA CYS A 140 2.42 -12.87 -11.82
C CYS A 140 1.86 -11.49 -12.19
N PHE A 141 0.58 -11.47 -12.54
CA PHE A 141 -0.23 -10.27 -12.74
C PHE A 141 -1.36 -10.25 -11.71
N ARG A 142 -1.60 -9.07 -11.14
CA ARG A 142 -2.80 -8.77 -10.37
C ARG A 142 -3.42 -7.49 -10.90
N PHE A 143 -4.74 -7.39 -10.85
CA PHE A 143 -5.49 -6.24 -11.31
C PHE A 143 -6.19 -5.61 -10.11
N LEU A 144 -6.24 -4.28 -10.10
CA LEU A 144 -7.07 -3.51 -9.17
C LEU A 144 -8.01 -2.65 -10.02
N ASN A 145 -9.28 -3.03 -10.07
CA ASN A 145 -10.25 -2.39 -10.95
C ASN A 145 -11.03 -1.30 -10.24
N LEU A 146 -10.60 -0.06 -10.46
CA LEU A 146 -11.16 1.14 -9.88
C LEU A 146 -11.97 1.95 -10.90
N SER A 147 -12.34 1.34 -12.04
CA SER A 147 -13.05 2.05 -13.11
C SER A 147 -14.53 2.31 -12.82
N GLY A 148 -15.08 1.77 -11.71
CA GLY A 148 -16.50 1.83 -11.37
C GLY A 148 -17.40 0.93 -12.23
N ALA A 149 -16.82 0.04 -13.05
CA ALA A 149 -17.56 -0.86 -13.92
C ALA A 149 -16.94 -2.26 -13.92
N GLU A 150 -17.79 -3.27 -14.10
CA GLU A 150 -17.32 -4.63 -14.36
C GLU A 150 -16.70 -4.72 -15.76
N LEU A 151 -15.51 -5.30 -15.85
CA LEU A 151 -14.76 -5.41 -17.10
C LEU A 151 -14.52 -6.87 -17.50
N ASN A 152 -14.78 -7.18 -18.75
CA ASN A 152 -14.32 -8.41 -19.38
C ASN A 152 -12.85 -8.24 -19.77
N CYS A 153 -11.97 -9.01 -19.15
CA CYS A 153 -10.54 -9.00 -19.41
C CYS A 153 -10.11 -10.21 -20.24
N ARG A 154 -9.16 -9.99 -21.14
CA ARG A 154 -8.38 -11.04 -21.78
C ARG A 154 -6.90 -10.76 -21.59
N LEU A 155 -6.15 -11.73 -21.06
CA LEU A 155 -4.70 -11.68 -20.89
C LEU A 155 -4.08 -12.91 -21.57
N GLY A 156 -3.54 -12.72 -22.78
CA GLY A 156 -3.12 -13.85 -23.60
C GLY A 156 -4.33 -14.69 -24.02
N GLU A 157 -4.34 -15.97 -23.63
CA GLU A 157 -5.49 -16.86 -23.83
C GLU A 157 -6.47 -16.88 -22.65
N GLU A 158 -6.07 -16.37 -21.49
CA GLU A 158 -6.91 -16.28 -20.30
C GLU A 158 -8.01 -15.25 -20.46
N ARG A 159 -9.22 -15.59 -19.97
CA ARG A 159 -10.39 -14.72 -19.99
C ARG A 159 -11.06 -14.74 -18.63
N PHE A 160 -11.33 -13.56 -18.09
CA PHE A 160 -11.90 -13.41 -16.76
C PHE A 160 -12.65 -12.09 -16.64
N VAL A 161 -13.49 -12.02 -15.62
CA VAL A 161 -14.25 -10.82 -15.26
C VAL A 161 -13.52 -10.11 -14.13
N LEU A 162 -13.36 -8.80 -14.26
CA LEU A 162 -12.84 -7.93 -13.22
C LEU A 162 -14.01 -7.17 -12.59
N SER A 163 -14.39 -7.57 -11.38
CA SER A 163 -15.30 -6.82 -10.51
C SER A 163 -14.66 -5.49 -10.08
N HIS A 164 -15.40 -4.64 -9.34
CA HIS A 164 -14.86 -3.40 -8.79
C HIS A 164 -14.00 -3.64 -7.53
N ASP A 165 -12.95 -4.44 -7.67
CA ASP A 165 -12.05 -4.81 -6.56
C ASP A 165 -10.69 -5.32 -7.10
N GLU A 166 -9.85 -5.84 -6.20
CA GLU A 166 -8.70 -6.66 -6.54
C GLU A 166 -9.09 -7.98 -7.22
N SER A 167 -8.27 -8.41 -8.19
CA SER A 167 -8.44 -9.69 -8.85
C SER A 167 -7.71 -10.82 -8.12
N GLU A 168 -8.01 -12.05 -8.54
CA GLU A 168 -7.12 -13.20 -8.38
C GLU A 168 -5.74 -12.94 -9.02
N ILE A 169 -4.76 -13.78 -8.66
CA ILE A 169 -3.40 -13.70 -9.17
C ILE A 169 -3.25 -14.60 -10.39
N TYR A 170 -2.86 -14.01 -11.52
CA TYR A 170 -2.63 -14.74 -12.77
C TYR A 170 -1.14 -14.97 -12.95
N SER A 171 -0.71 -16.23 -12.88
CA SER A 171 0.70 -16.62 -12.96
C SER A 171 1.05 -17.10 -14.36
N PHE A 172 2.16 -16.60 -14.90
CA PHE A 172 2.71 -17.01 -16.18
C PHE A 172 4.19 -17.29 -16.03
N ASP A 173 4.69 -18.29 -16.74
CA ASP A 173 6.12 -18.54 -16.82
C ASP A 173 6.80 -17.46 -17.68
N PRO A 174 7.65 -16.60 -17.09
CA PRO A 174 8.26 -15.49 -17.82
C PRO A 174 9.32 -15.95 -18.84
N GLU A 175 9.77 -17.21 -18.81
CA GLU A 175 10.68 -17.76 -19.82
C GLU A 175 9.96 -18.21 -21.10
N SER A 176 8.69 -18.62 -21.01
CA SER A 176 7.95 -19.23 -22.12
C SER A 176 6.73 -18.45 -22.60
N ALA A 177 6.13 -17.61 -21.77
CA ALA A 177 4.89 -16.90 -22.10
C ALA A 177 5.05 -15.86 -23.24
N GLY A 178 6.24 -15.31 -23.42
CA GLY A 178 6.51 -14.28 -24.43
C GLY A 178 5.64 -13.02 -24.27
N VAL A 179 5.36 -12.36 -25.39
CA VAL A 179 4.53 -11.14 -25.39
C VAL A 179 3.05 -11.51 -25.43
N MET A 180 2.31 -11.12 -24.39
CA MET A 180 0.88 -11.36 -24.27
C MET A 180 0.08 -10.11 -24.62
N ARG A 181 -1.15 -10.30 -25.11
CA ARG A 181 -2.08 -9.19 -25.34
C ARG A 181 -3.00 -9.04 -24.13
N LEU A 182 -3.04 -7.85 -23.55
CA LEU A 182 -4.04 -7.45 -22.58
C LEU A 182 -5.15 -6.69 -23.30
N GLN A 183 -6.40 -7.07 -23.05
CA GLN A 183 -7.59 -6.40 -23.56
C GLN A 183 -8.60 -6.24 -22.44
N LEU A 184 -9.08 -5.01 -22.23
CA LEU A 184 -10.19 -4.72 -21.33
C LEU A 184 -11.39 -4.32 -22.17
N MET A 185 -12.53 -4.89 -21.82
CA MET A 185 -13.79 -4.69 -22.52
C MET A 185 -14.90 -4.40 -21.52
N VAL A 186 -15.82 -3.51 -21.88
CA VAL A 186 -17.03 -3.25 -21.09
C VAL A 186 -18.25 -3.88 -21.78
N PRO A 187 -19.16 -4.54 -21.05
CA PRO A 187 -20.45 -4.94 -21.58
C PRO A 187 -21.31 -3.70 -21.86
N TRP A 188 -21.70 -3.47 -23.12
CA TRP A 188 -22.53 -2.34 -23.53
C TRP A 188 -23.52 -2.77 -24.62
N GLU A 189 -24.82 -2.53 -24.38
CA GLU A 189 -25.90 -2.90 -25.32
C GLU A 189 -25.83 -4.36 -25.81
N GLY A 190 -25.53 -5.29 -24.90
CA GLY A 190 -25.42 -6.72 -25.22
C GLY A 190 -24.19 -7.11 -26.03
N LYS A 191 -23.19 -6.22 -26.18
CA LYS A 191 -21.92 -6.48 -26.86
C LYS A 191 -20.74 -6.09 -25.97
N ASN A 192 -19.60 -6.75 -26.17
CA ASN A 192 -18.34 -6.33 -25.54
C ASN A 192 -17.68 -5.25 -26.37
N ARG A 193 -17.48 -4.06 -25.78
CA ARG A 193 -16.74 -2.94 -26.39
C ARG A 193 -15.32 -2.94 -25.85
N LEU A 194 -14.33 -3.02 -26.74
CA LEU A 194 -12.91 -2.89 -26.37
C LEU A 194 -12.62 -1.45 -25.94
N ILE A 195 -12.17 -1.28 -24.70
CA ILE A 195 -11.88 0.03 -24.11
C ILE A 195 -10.39 0.28 -23.88
N TYR A 196 -9.60 -0.80 -23.79
CA TYR A 196 -8.15 -0.73 -23.65
C TYR A 196 -7.51 -1.97 -24.27
N SER A 197 -6.39 -1.78 -24.97
CA SER A 197 -5.57 -2.89 -25.42
C SER A 197 -4.10 -2.51 -25.45
N THR A 198 -3.27 -3.36 -24.83
CA THR A 198 -1.82 -3.20 -24.86
C THR A 198 -1.13 -4.56 -24.97
N ARG A 199 0.18 -4.54 -25.11
CA ARG A 199 1.04 -5.71 -24.99
C ARG A 199 1.71 -5.69 -23.62
N VAL A 200 1.71 -6.82 -22.95
CA VAL A 200 2.38 -7.02 -21.66
C VAL A 200 3.29 -8.23 -21.74
N ILE A 201 4.33 -8.23 -20.92
CA ILE A 201 5.30 -9.33 -20.82
C ILE A 201 5.40 -9.68 -19.34
N PRO A 202 5.23 -10.95 -18.93
CA PRO A 202 5.52 -11.37 -17.57
C PRO A 202 7.00 -11.09 -17.26
N ASP A 203 7.27 -10.42 -16.13
CA ASP A 203 8.65 -10.07 -15.79
C ASP A 203 9.33 -11.19 -15.00
N LYS A 204 10.59 -11.47 -15.30
CA LYS A 204 11.37 -12.53 -14.64
C LYS A 204 11.72 -12.22 -13.19
N ASN A 205 11.68 -10.95 -12.81
CA ASN A 205 12.12 -10.46 -11.51
C ASN A 205 10.97 -9.84 -10.71
N TYR A 206 9.88 -9.44 -11.37
CA TYR A 206 8.82 -8.66 -10.74
C TYR A 206 7.43 -9.23 -11.00
N ALA A 207 6.58 -9.15 -9.99
CA ALA A 207 5.14 -9.28 -10.14
C ALA A 207 4.56 -7.91 -10.54
N LYS A 208 3.45 -7.90 -11.28
CA LYS A 208 2.86 -6.67 -11.83
C LYS A 208 1.49 -6.39 -11.25
N LEU A 209 1.26 -5.16 -10.81
CA LEU A 209 -0.06 -4.62 -10.51
C LEU A 209 -0.55 -3.76 -11.65
N LEU A 210 -1.73 -4.06 -12.17
CA LEU A 210 -2.41 -3.20 -13.13
C LEU A 210 -3.57 -2.51 -12.45
N VAL A 211 -3.40 -1.21 -12.22
CA VAL A 211 -4.45 -0.36 -11.66
C VAL A 211 -5.27 0.22 -12.81
N ILE A 212 -6.55 -0.13 -12.85
CA ILE A 212 -7.48 0.31 -13.90
C ILE A 212 -8.27 1.49 -13.35
N LYS A 213 -7.99 2.68 -13.87
CA LYS A 213 -8.59 3.96 -13.46
C LYS A 213 -9.84 4.28 -14.27
N PRO A 214 -10.77 5.07 -13.71
CA PRO A 214 -11.91 5.57 -14.46
C PRO A 214 -11.42 6.47 -15.63
N PRO A 215 -12.28 6.62 -16.65
CA PRO A 215 -12.06 7.59 -17.73
C PRO A 215 -11.81 9.01 -17.19
N ILE A 216 -10.92 9.78 -17.85
CA ILE A 216 -10.70 11.19 -17.52
C ILE A 216 -11.93 12.03 -17.88
N GLU A 217 -12.45 11.77 -19.07
CA GLU A 217 -13.50 12.56 -19.68
C GLU A 217 -14.85 11.94 -19.37
N GLU A 218 -15.76 12.77 -18.87
CA GLU A 218 -17.15 12.39 -18.67
C GLU A 218 -17.76 11.87 -19.98
N GLY A 219 -18.42 10.70 -19.92
CA GLY A 219 -19.01 10.05 -21.09
C GLY A 219 -18.03 9.25 -21.97
N SER A 220 -16.73 9.24 -21.65
CA SER A 220 -15.77 8.36 -22.33
C SER A 220 -15.81 6.95 -21.76
N LEU A 221 -15.63 5.94 -22.62
CA LEU A 221 -15.42 4.55 -22.20
C LEU A 221 -13.93 4.20 -22.06
N GLN A 222 -13.02 5.08 -22.47
CA GLN A 222 -11.59 4.79 -22.44
C GLN A 222 -11.05 4.90 -21.02
N VAL A 223 -10.57 3.76 -20.50
CA VAL A 223 -9.93 3.68 -19.19
C VAL A 223 -8.43 3.96 -19.28
N ARG A 224 -7.86 4.40 -18.17
CA ARG A 224 -6.40 4.47 -18.00
C ARG A 224 -5.94 3.23 -17.24
N VAL A 225 -4.82 2.66 -17.66
CA VAL A 225 -4.20 1.53 -16.96
C VAL A 225 -2.79 1.92 -16.59
N GLU A 226 -2.51 1.90 -15.29
CA GLU A 226 -1.18 2.10 -14.75
C GLU A 226 -0.57 0.74 -14.44
N ASN A 227 0.62 0.51 -14.99
CA ASN A 227 1.40 -0.69 -14.74
C ASN A 227 2.42 -0.38 -13.65
N LEU A 228 2.18 -0.87 -12.44
CA LEU A 228 3.08 -0.74 -11.32
C LEU A 228 3.84 -2.06 -11.15
N TRP A 229 5.17 -1.96 -11.23
CA TRP A 229 6.15 -3.06 -11.12
C TRP A 229 6.22 -3.96 -12.36
#